data_AF-A0A7Z9G2M3-F1
#
_entry.id   AF-A0A7Z9G2M3-F1
#
_cell.length_a   1.000
_cell.length_b   1.000
_cell.length_c   1.000
_cell.angle_alpha   90.00
_cell.angle_beta   90.00
_cell.angle_gamma   90.00
#
_symmetry.space_group_name_H-M   'P 1'
#
loop_
_entity.id
_entity.type
_entity.pdbx_description
1 polymer ?
#
loop_
_entity_poly.entity_id
_entity_poly.type
_entity_poly.pdbx_seq_one_letter_code
_entity_poly.pdbx_strand_id
1 'polypeptide(L)'
;NDFTFNVQNTTTYNANVLSVDDAKSAITTIDHAIDEVNQERSYIGSEQNKLQFTMSNLSSNIQNIESSRSSIKDADFAAEAADLAKNQILAQSATAMLAQASAISQNILSLLR
;
A
#
# COMPACT_ATOMS: atom_id res chain seq x y z
N ASN A 1 -15.04 16.09 12.57
CA ASN A 1 -16.11 16.77 13.32
C ASN A 1 -16.74 17.89 12.48
N ASP A 2 -17.01 17.66 11.19
CA ASP A 2 -17.60 18.73 10.34
C ASP A 2 -18.51 18.16 9.24
N PHE A 3 -19.21 17.06 9.54
CA PHE A 3 -20.24 16.49 8.66
C PHE A 3 -21.63 16.90 9.15
N THR A 4 -21.80 18.19 9.47
CA THR A 4 -23.10 18.72 9.88
C THR A 4 -23.78 19.35 8.69
N PHE A 5 -24.74 18.61 8.14
CA PHE A 5 -25.69 19.10 7.15
C PHE A 5 -26.53 20.20 7.79
N ASN A 6 -26.13 21.46 7.61
CA ASN A 6 -26.74 22.60 8.26
C ASN A 6 -27.82 23.22 7.36
N VAL A 7 -28.98 22.56 7.26
CA VAL A 7 -30.17 23.15 6.61
C VAL A 7 -30.81 24.12 7.60
N GLN A 8 -30.23 25.31 7.76
CA GLN A 8 -30.77 26.40 8.60
C GLN A 8 -31.87 27.21 7.90
N ASN A 9 -32.73 26.55 7.14
CA ASN A 9 -33.94 27.20 6.68
C ASN A 9 -35.10 26.23 6.50
N THR A 10 -35.72 25.83 7.62
CA THR A 10 -37.05 25.21 7.65
C THR A 10 -38.15 26.26 7.42
N THR A 11 -37.95 27.23 6.52
CA THR A 11 -39.09 27.96 5.98
C THR A 11 -39.78 26.98 5.05
N THR A 12 -40.96 26.51 5.46
CA THR A 12 -41.82 25.63 4.69
C THR A 12 -41.75 26.00 3.20
N TYR A 13 -41.28 25.07 2.35
CA TYR A 13 -41.29 25.19 0.90
C TYR A 13 -42.73 25.17 0.37
N ASN A 14 -43.53 26.14 0.79
CA ASN A 14 -44.89 26.30 0.30
C ASN A 14 -44.78 27.05 -1.02
N ALA A 15 -44.44 26.33 -2.09
CA ALA A 15 -44.42 26.82 -3.46
C ALA A 15 -45.87 27.04 -3.90
N ASN A 16 -46.51 28.07 -3.37
CA ASN A 16 -47.76 28.58 -3.90
C ASN A 16 -47.46 29.23 -5.26
N VAL A 17 -48.15 28.82 -6.32
CA VAL A 17 -47.96 29.35 -7.69
C VAL A 17 -49.25 30.02 -8.18
N LEU A 18 -50.18 30.32 -7.27
CA LEU A 18 -51.50 30.85 -7.61
C LEU A 18 -51.46 32.34 -8.02
N SER A 19 -50.41 33.08 -7.65
CA SER A 19 -50.18 34.47 -8.09
C SER A 19 -48.79 34.64 -8.69
N VAL A 20 -48.61 35.72 -9.49
CA VAL A 20 -47.32 36.04 -10.12
C VAL A 20 -46.24 36.30 -9.08
N ASP A 21 -46.59 36.89 -7.95
CA ASP A 21 -45.62 37.21 -6.89
C ASP A 21 -45.27 35.96 -6.06
N ASP A 22 -46.24 35.09 -5.79
CA ASP A 22 -45.98 33.81 -5.12
C ASP A 22 -45.10 32.89 -6.01
N ALA A 23 -45.36 32.86 -7.32
CA ALA A 23 -44.54 32.12 -8.28
C ALA A 23 -43.09 32.61 -8.32
N LYS A 24 -42.85 33.93 -8.26
CA LYS A 24 -41.49 34.49 -8.17
C LYS A 24 -40.79 34.09 -6.86
N SER A 25 -41.50 34.16 -5.73
CA SER A 25 -40.95 33.76 -4.43
C SER A 25 -40.61 32.26 -4.40
N ALA A 26 -41.45 31.42 -5.01
CA ALA A 26 -41.19 29.99 -5.14
C ALA A 26 -39.93 29.70 -5.96
N ILE A 27 -39.74 30.41 -7.09
CA ILE A 27 -38.52 30.30 -7.92
C ILE A 27 -37.27 30.66 -7.10
N THR A 28 -37.26 31.80 -6.42
CA THR A 28 -36.12 32.21 -5.59
C THR A 28 -35.81 31.21 -4.48
N THR A 29 -36.83 30.60 -3.89
CA THR A 29 -36.64 29.57 -2.85
C THR A 29 -36.01 28.30 -3.42
N ILE A 30 -36.45 27.88 -4.62
CA ILE A 30 -35.88 26.73 -5.32
C ILE A 30 -34.43 27.01 -5.75
N ASP A 31 -34.13 28.22 -6.23
CA ASP A 31 -32.77 28.62 -6.60
C ASP A 31 -31.82 28.50 -5.39
N HIS A 32 -32.24 28.99 -4.22
CA HIS A 32 -31.47 28.83 -2.99
C HIS A 32 -31.26 27.36 -2.59
N ALA A 33 -32.29 26.52 -2.68
CA ALA A 33 -32.16 25.09 -2.39
C ALA A 33 -31.21 24.38 -3.38
N ILE A 34 -31.24 24.79 -4.66
CA ILE A 34 -30.31 24.28 -5.68
C ILE A 34 -28.88 24.71 -5.37
N ASP A 35 -28.66 25.96 -4.96
CA ASP A 35 -27.34 26.47 -4.59
C ASP A 35 -26.76 25.73 -3.38
N GLU A 36 -27.57 25.48 -2.34
CA GLU A 36 -27.15 24.68 -1.17
C GLU A 36 -26.75 23.25 -1.58
N VAL A 37 -27.56 22.58 -2.40
CA VAL A 37 -27.25 21.23 -2.90
C VAL A 37 -25.96 21.25 -3.74
N ASN A 38 -25.77 22.27 -4.58
CA ASN A 38 -24.56 22.40 -5.38
C ASN A 38 -23.32 22.64 -4.52
N GLN A 39 -23.44 23.42 -3.44
CA GLN A 39 -22.36 23.65 -2.49
C GLN A 39 -21.95 22.33 -1.81
N GLU A 40 -22.91 21.55 -1.33
CA GLU A 40 -22.64 20.25 -0.71
C GLU A 40 -21.99 19.27 -1.71
N ARG A 41 -22.51 19.21 -2.95
CA ARG A 41 -21.91 18.38 -4.01
C ARG A 41 -20.49 18.80 -4.34
N SER A 42 -20.20 20.10 -4.33
CA SER A 42 -18.85 20.63 -4.52
C SER A 42 -17.91 20.21 -3.38
N TYR A 43 -18.38 20.31 -2.13
CA TYR A 43 -17.63 19.85 -0.96
C TYR A 43 -17.30 18.36 -1.04
N ILE A 44 -18.30 17.52 -1.31
CA ILE A 44 -18.09 16.07 -1.50
C ILE A 44 -17.10 15.80 -2.64
N GLY A 45 -17.21 16.52 -3.77
CA GLY A 45 -16.29 16.38 -4.89
C GLY A 45 -14.84 16.74 -4.52
N SER A 46 -14.64 17.75 -3.66
CA SER A 46 -13.30 18.13 -3.18
C SER A 46 -12.70 17.08 -2.25
N GLU A 47 -13.49 16.51 -1.33
CA GLU A 47 -13.03 15.44 -0.44
C GLU A 47 -12.77 14.14 -1.22
N GLN A 48 -13.57 13.82 -2.25
CA GLN A 48 -13.29 12.71 -3.17
C GLN A 48 -11.94 12.88 -3.90
N ASN A 49 -11.63 14.09 -4.39
CA ASN A 49 -10.34 14.36 -5.03
C ASN A 49 -9.17 14.16 -4.05
N LYS A 50 -9.32 14.62 -2.82
CA LYS A 50 -8.32 14.43 -1.77
C LYS A 50 -8.13 12.95 -1.43
N LEU A 51 -9.21 12.19 -1.27
CA LEU A 51 -9.16 10.74 -1.06
C LEU A 51 -8.48 10.01 -2.22
N GLN A 52 -8.81 10.38 -3.47
CA GLN A 52 -8.19 9.79 -4.65
C GLN A 52 -6.70 10.09 -4.72
N PHE A 53 -6.27 11.31 -4.40
CA PHE A 53 -4.87 11.70 -4.33
C PHE A 53 -4.12 10.91 -3.25
N THR A 54 -4.67 10.85 -2.03
CA THR A 54 -4.09 10.08 -0.93
C THR A 54 -4.00 8.60 -1.28
N MET A 55 -5.04 8.02 -1.89
CA MET A 55 -5.04 6.62 -2.32
C MET A 55 -3.94 6.34 -3.35
N SER A 56 -3.80 7.19 -4.37
CA SER A 56 -2.74 7.06 -5.36
C SER A 56 -1.36 7.16 -4.73
N ASN A 57 -1.15 8.12 -3.82
CA ASN A 57 0.12 8.27 -3.11
C ASN A 57 0.44 7.07 -2.22
N LEU A 58 -0.55 6.55 -1.48
CA LEU A 58 -0.41 5.35 -0.66
C LEU A 58 -0.10 4.11 -1.51
N SER A 59 -0.77 3.93 -2.64
CA SER A 59 -0.51 2.83 -3.57
C SER A 59 0.93 2.84 -4.07
N SER A 60 1.45 4.00 -4.49
CA SER A 60 2.85 4.15 -4.89
C SER A 60 3.82 3.86 -3.73
N ASN A 61 3.51 4.34 -2.52
CA ASN A 61 4.32 4.03 -1.33
C ASN A 61 4.33 2.53 -1.01
N ILE A 62 3.18 1.86 -1.08
CA ILE A 62 3.08 0.41 -0.87
C ILE A 62 3.93 -0.33 -1.90
N GLN A 63 3.85 0.05 -3.18
CA GLN A 63 4.67 -0.56 -4.23
C GLN A 63 6.17 -0.39 -3.96
N ASN A 64 6.61 0.80 -3.53
CA ASN A 64 8.00 1.06 -3.19
C ASN A 64 8.47 0.25 -1.97
N ILE A 65 7.63 0.14 -0.94
CA ILE A 65 7.92 -0.65 0.27
C ILE A 65 7.99 -2.14 -0.06
N GLU A 66 7.04 -2.68 -0.82
CA GLU A 66 7.04 -4.09 -1.21
C GLU A 66 8.23 -4.43 -2.11
N SER A 67 8.61 -3.56 -3.05
CA SER A 67 9.83 -3.73 -3.84
C SER A 67 11.08 -3.75 -2.95
N SER A 68 11.18 -2.82 -2.01
CA SER A 68 12.31 -2.76 -1.08
C SER A 68 12.38 -3.99 -0.19
N ARG A 69 11.22 -4.43 0.32
CA ARG A 69 11.08 -5.65 1.12
C ARG A 69 11.48 -6.89 0.34
N SER A 70 11.09 -7.00 -0.94
CA SER A 70 11.52 -8.09 -1.82
C SER A 70 13.04 -8.10 -1.95
N SER A 71 13.66 -6.95 -2.25
CA SER A 71 15.11 -6.84 -2.37
C SER A 71 15.85 -7.23 -1.10
N ILE A 72 15.35 -6.84 0.09
CA ILE A 72 15.93 -7.25 1.38
C ILE A 72 15.82 -8.78 1.55
N LYS A 73 14.62 -9.33 1.34
CA LYS A 73 14.39 -10.77 1.48
C LYS A 73 15.24 -11.60 0.51
N ASP A 74 15.37 -11.14 -0.73
CA ASP A 74 16.17 -11.80 -1.75
C ASP A 74 17.68 -11.73 -1.41
N ALA A 75 18.14 -10.61 -0.86
CA ALA A 75 19.52 -10.47 -0.38
C ALA A 75 19.82 -11.40 0.81
N ASP A 76 18.91 -11.49 1.79
CA ASP A 76 19.04 -12.40 2.93
C ASP A 76 19.03 -13.87 2.47
N PHE A 77 18.13 -14.23 1.55
CA PHE A 77 18.10 -15.56 0.97
C PHE A 77 19.39 -15.90 0.20
N ALA A 78 19.92 -14.95 -0.58
CA ALA A 78 21.18 -15.14 -1.29
C ALA A 78 22.36 -15.35 -0.31
N ALA A 79 22.40 -14.62 0.80
CA ALA A 79 23.42 -14.79 1.84
C ALA A 79 23.32 -16.17 2.51
N GLU A 80 22.12 -16.59 2.92
CA GLU A 80 21.90 -17.90 3.54
C GLU A 80 22.17 -19.06 2.55
N ALA A 81 21.79 -18.91 1.28
CA ALA A 81 22.11 -19.87 0.23
C ALA A 81 23.62 -19.99 -0.01
N ALA A 82 24.36 -18.87 0.03
CA ALA A 82 25.82 -18.86 -0.10
C ALA A 82 26.49 -19.56 1.09
N ASP A 83 26.03 -19.30 2.31
CA ASP A 83 26.53 -19.97 3.52
C ASP A 83 26.21 -21.47 3.52
N LEU A 84 24.99 -21.85 3.10
CA LEU A 84 24.62 -23.26 2.92
C LEU A 84 25.54 -23.96 1.90
N ALA A 85 25.76 -23.34 0.73
CA ALA A 85 26.65 -23.87 -0.30
C ALA A 85 28.10 -23.99 0.20
N LYS A 86 28.61 -22.98 0.89
CA LYS A 86 29.94 -23.00 1.52
C LYS A 86 30.07 -24.15 2.52
N ASN A 87 29.07 -24.35 3.38
CA ASN A 87 29.05 -25.45 4.35
C ASN A 87 29.01 -26.82 3.66
N GLN A 88 28.25 -26.98 2.59
CA GLN A 88 28.21 -28.21 1.79
C GLN A 88 29.58 -28.49 1.14
N ILE A 89 30.22 -27.48 0.55
CA ILE A 89 31.57 -27.61 -0.04
C ILE A 89 32.59 -27.97 1.03
N LEU A 90 32.53 -27.36 2.21
CA LEU A 90 33.41 -27.68 3.34
C LEU A 90 33.21 -29.12 3.82
N ALA A 91 31.97 -29.60 3.94
CA ALA A 91 31.69 -30.97 4.37
C ALA A 91 32.20 -32.01 3.35
N GLN A 92 31.99 -31.77 2.05
CA GLN A 92 32.51 -32.63 0.98
C GLN A 92 34.04 -32.61 0.93
N SER A 93 34.64 -31.43 1.07
CA SER A 93 36.09 -31.25 1.10
C SER A 93 36.72 -31.88 2.34
N ALA A 94 36.11 -31.76 3.52
CA ALA A 94 36.58 -32.42 4.75
C ALA A 94 36.55 -33.95 4.62
N THR A 95 35.50 -34.49 4.00
CA THR A 95 35.39 -35.94 3.73
C THR A 95 36.47 -36.41 2.74
N ALA A 96 36.69 -35.67 1.65
CA ALA A 96 37.73 -35.96 0.68
C ALA A 96 39.14 -35.80 1.27
N MET A 97 39.37 -34.78 2.10
CA MET A 97 40.64 -34.56 2.81
C MET A 97 40.92 -35.66 3.83
N LEU A 98 39.91 -36.14 4.57
CA LEU A 98 40.05 -37.28 5.48
C LEU A 98 40.43 -38.55 4.71
N ALA A 99 39.80 -38.80 3.57
CA ALA A 99 40.14 -39.93 2.71
C ALA A 99 41.58 -39.82 2.18
N GLN A 100 41.98 -38.63 1.72
CA GLN A 100 43.34 -38.35 1.25
C GLN A 100 44.38 -38.49 2.35
N ALA A 101 44.13 -37.96 3.55
CA ALA A 101 45.02 -38.07 4.70
C ALA A 101 45.20 -39.53 5.14
N SER A 102 44.11 -40.31 5.16
CA SER A 102 44.15 -41.74 5.50
C SER A 102 44.97 -42.55 4.49
N ALA A 103 44.84 -42.25 3.20
CA ALA A 103 45.61 -42.90 2.13
C ALA A 103 47.12 -42.55 2.20
N ILE A 104 47.46 -41.31 2.55
CA ILE A 104 48.85 -40.90 2.77
C ILE A 104 49.42 -41.61 4.00
N SER A 105 48.69 -41.70 5.12
CA SER A 105 49.14 -42.41 6.33
C SER A 105 49.43 -43.89 6.07
N GLN A 106 48.63 -44.58 5.25
CA GLN A 106 48.89 -45.97 4.88
C GLN A 106 50.13 -46.12 3.98
N ASN A 107 50.35 -45.19 3.04
CA ASN A 107 51.57 -45.18 2.24
C ASN A 107 52.84 -44.95 3.08
N ILE A 108 52.77 -44.10 4.11
CA ILE A 108 53.90 -43.92 5.04
C ILE A 108 54.18 -45.21 5.82
N LEU A 109 53.14 -45.92 6.26
CA LEU A 109 53.30 -47.20 6.97
C LEU A 109 53.88 -48.31 6.06
N SER A 110 53.61 -48.25 4.75
CA SER A 110 54.23 -49.09 3.73
C SER A 110 55.73 -48.78 3.56
N LEU A 111 56.12 -47.50 3.66
CA LEU A 111 57.51 -47.05 3.55
C LEU A 111 58.36 -47.28 4.82
N LEU A 112 57.73 -47.66 5.94
CA LEU A 112 58.40 -47.96 7.22
C LEU A 112 58.55 -49.47 7.48
N ARG A 113 58.34 -50.32 6.46
CA ARG A 113 58.47 -51.78 6.53
C ARG A 113 59.63 -52.29 5.68
#